data_AF-M1X2K1-F1
#
_entry.id   AF-M1X2K1-F1
#
_cell.length_a   1.000
_cell.length_b   1.000
_cell.length_c   1.000
_cell.angle_alpha   90.00
_cell.angle_beta   90.00
_cell.angle_gamma   90.00
#
_symmetry.space_group_name_H-M   'P 1'
#
loop_
_entity.id
_entity.type
_entity.pdbx_description
1 polymer ?
#
loop_
_entity_poly.entity_id
_entity_poly.type
_entity_poly.pdbx_seq_one_letter_code
_entity_poly.pdbx_strand_id
1 'polypeptide(L)'
;MQLLRSTNNLKILAQAREGMQRLQDIKQAETQQVITQAKFQSGNTEIGVLVLEPVSGETKTQVADKFAQIMHIDPYTAISVIPNKGWRIYRSAGMEELQFYGKQLKNAGIPCFWVNLSDIRNITVFQVCYFTESVNQGNVVCRNALNQIGILNFDWAEVEQRVLGLIPIFEEGLDFNIRGKLERTTKIENYIHFCDLHLPSRSCILRIYDHGYEFQQGAILAPLNTQSTMKINWNNLLEWLEKYLPPGRVWSEFAIFTETILGETEVLHKIPSNMYLFDQEKPKWDPVFHLYSGLAFKRNMS
;
A
#
# COMPACT_ATOMS: atom_id res chain seq x y z
N MET A 1 19.54 37.63 54.97
CA MET A 1 18.83 36.69 54.09
C MET A 1 18.77 37.33 52.71
N GLN A 2 19.50 36.82 51.72
CA GLN A 2 19.12 35.79 50.75
C GLN A 2 19.18 36.44 49.36
N LEU A 3 20.32 36.31 48.71
CA LEU A 3 20.44 36.49 47.26
C LEU A 3 21.79 35.89 46.87
N LEU A 4 21.81 34.58 46.60
CA LEU A 4 22.91 33.85 45.91
C LEU A 4 22.58 32.33 45.90
N ARG A 5 21.61 31.89 45.08
CA ARG A 5 21.44 30.47 44.72
C ARG A 5 20.98 30.21 43.26
N SER A 6 20.77 31.23 42.43
CA SER A 6 20.15 31.06 41.10
C SER A 6 21.13 30.99 39.91
N THR A 7 22.41 31.30 40.08
CA THR A 7 23.36 31.46 38.95
C THR A 7 24.09 30.18 38.51
N ASN A 8 24.14 29.14 39.34
CA ASN A 8 24.88 27.90 39.01
C ASN A 8 24.10 26.89 38.16
N ASN A 9 22.77 27.04 38.02
CA ASN A 9 21.94 26.08 37.27
C ASN A 9 21.96 26.29 35.75
N LEU A 10 22.23 27.51 35.26
CA LEU A 10 22.23 27.81 33.82
C LEU A 10 23.41 27.17 33.07
N LYS A 11 24.62 27.16 33.68
CA LYS A 11 25.79 26.51 33.09
C LYS A 11 25.66 24.98 33.06
N ILE A 12 25.08 24.38 34.11
CA ILE A 12 24.85 22.93 34.18
C ILE A 12 23.81 22.51 33.13
N LEU A 13 22.73 23.29 32.96
CA LEU A 13 21.73 23.05 31.90
C LEU A 13 22.30 23.20 30.49
N ALA A 14 23.19 24.18 30.26
CA ALA A 14 23.86 24.36 28.98
C ALA A 14 24.83 23.20 28.68
N GLN A 15 25.62 22.76 29.66
CA GLN A 15 26.53 21.63 29.52
C GLN A 15 25.79 20.29 29.31
N ALA A 16 24.63 20.10 29.97
CA ALA A 16 23.78 18.93 29.74
C ALA A 16 23.18 18.93 28.33
N ARG A 17 22.78 20.10 27.80
CA ARG A 17 22.32 20.25 26.41
C ARG A 17 23.42 19.97 25.41
N GLU A 18 24.62 20.52 25.60
CA GLU A 18 25.77 20.21 24.74
C GLU A 18 26.13 18.72 24.79
N GLY A 19 26.09 18.09 25.96
CA GLY A 19 26.32 16.66 26.11
C GLY A 19 25.28 15.82 25.35
N MET A 20 24.00 16.16 25.46
CA MET A 20 22.92 15.50 24.69
C MET A 20 23.07 15.71 23.18
N GLN A 21 23.42 16.92 22.75
CA GLN A 21 23.65 17.24 21.34
C GLN A 21 24.81 16.40 20.78
N ARG A 22 25.95 16.34 21.50
CA ARG A 22 27.08 15.50 21.10
C ARG A 22 26.72 14.03 21.01
N LEU A 23 25.90 13.51 21.92
CA LEU A 23 25.43 12.11 21.87
C LEU A 23 24.49 11.86 20.68
N GLN A 24 23.62 12.82 20.34
CA GLN A 24 22.80 12.76 19.14
C GLN A 24 23.65 12.80 17.86
N ASP A 25 24.64 13.67 17.80
CA ASP A 25 25.54 13.82 16.64
C ASP A 25 26.39 12.56 16.44
N ILE A 26 26.91 11.95 17.53
CA ILE A 26 27.63 10.67 17.49
C ILE A 26 26.70 9.56 16.98
N LYS A 27 25.46 9.46 17.49
CA LYS A 27 24.51 8.43 17.08
C LYS A 27 24.04 8.60 15.64
N GLN A 28 23.89 9.84 15.16
CA GLN A 28 23.63 10.14 13.75
C GLN A 28 24.84 9.79 12.88
N ALA A 29 26.05 10.10 13.32
CA ALA A 29 27.29 9.75 12.61
C ALA A 29 27.49 8.23 12.53
N GLU A 30 27.22 7.49 13.61
CA GLU A 30 27.26 6.02 13.63
C GLU A 30 26.19 5.43 12.71
N THR A 31 24.97 5.96 12.74
CA THR A 31 23.89 5.55 11.83
C THR A 31 24.27 5.82 10.37
N GLN A 32 24.83 6.99 10.09
CA GLN A 32 25.29 7.36 8.75
C GLN A 32 26.46 6.48 8.30
N GLN A 33 27.38 6.11 9.20
CA GLN A 33 28.50 5.22 8.91
C GLN A 33 28.02 3.80 8.61
N VAL A 34 27.06 3.26 9.37
CA VAL A 34 26.46 1.95 9.11
C VAL A 34 25.70 1.95 7.78
N ILE A 35 24.92 2.99 7.51
CA ILE A 35 24.21 3.15 6.22
C ILE A 35 25.19 3.29 5.06
N THR A 36 26.29 4.02 5.24
CA THR A 36 27.31 4.22 4.22
C THR A 36 28.09 2.94 3.96
N GLN A 37 28.47 2.20 5.00
CA GLN A 37 29.12 0.89 4.88
C GLN A 37 28.21 -0.14 4.20
N ALA A 38 26.91 -0.12 4.50
CA ALA A 38 25.92 -0.93 3.78
C ALA A 38 25.85 -0.55 2.29
N LYS A 39 25.70 0.74 1.97
CA LYS A 39 25.67 1.26 0.58
C LYS A 39 26.92 0.90 -0.25
N PHE A 40 28.09 0.79 0.38
CA PHE A 40 29.33 0.38 -0.30
C PHE A 40 29.42 -1.14 -0.55
N GLN A 41 28.67 -1.97 0.18
CA GLN A 41 28.68 -3.41 0.03
C GLN A 41 27.66 -3.93 -0.99
N SER A 42 26.53 -3.24 -1.19
CA SER A 42 25.46 -3.79 -2.03
C SER A 42 25.64 -3.59 -3.53
N GLY A 43 26.27 -2.52 -4.03
CA GLY A 43 26.34 -2.23 -5.48
C GLY A 43 24.99 -2.21 -6.22
N ASN A 44 23.89 -2.39 -5.50
CA ASN A 44 22.58 -2.75 -6.00
C ASN A 44 21.70 -1.52 -5.86
N THR A 45 21.36 -0.92 -7.00
CA THR A 45 20.55 0.30 -7.14
C THR A 45 19.05 0.04 -6.92
N GLU A 46 18.68 -1.15 -6.44
CA GLU A 46 17.30 -1.53 -6.17
C GLU A 46 16.74 -0.82 -4.94
N ILE A 47 15.58 -0.18 -5.14
CA ILE A 47 14.84 0.52 -4.10
C ILE A 47 13.77 -0.41 -3.54
N GLY A 48 13.70 -0.50 -2.22
CA GLY A 48 12.57 -1.07 -1.50
C GLY A 48 11.73 0.01 -0.84
N VAL A 49 10.66 -0.44 -0.16
CA VAL A 49 9.82 0.39 0.70
C VAL A 49 9.70 -0.23 2.08
N LEU A 50 9.75 0.61 3.11
CA LEU A 50 9.40 0.27 4.49
C LEU A 50 7.97 0.73 4.75
N VAL A 51 7.13 -0.21 5.19
CA VAL A 51 5.70 -0.03 5.42
C VAL A 51 5.41 -0.20 6.90
N LEU A 52 4.73 0.77 7.48
CA LEU A 52 4.23 0.70 8.85
C LEU A 52 2.85 0.07 8.85
N GLU A 53 2.66 -0.87 9.79
CA GLU A 53 1.37 -1.50 10.05
C GLU A 53 0.63 -0.72 11.15
N PRO A 54 -0.72 -0.78 11.17
CA PRO A 54 -1.49 0.03 12.11
C PRO A 54 -1.25 -0.40 13.56
N VAL A 55 -1.17 0.59 14.45
CA VAL A 55 -1.05 0.41 15.90
C VAL A 55 -2.32 0.92 16.56
N SER A 56 -2.85 0.19 17.55
CA SER A 56 -4.01 0.62 18.33
C SER A 56 -3.70 1.93 19.08
N GLY A 57 -4.74 2.74 19.33
CA GLY A 57 -4.57 4.06 19.93
C GLY A 57 -3.85 4.03 21.30
N GLU A 58 -4.11 3.02 22.11
CA GLU A 58 -3.49 2.85 23.44
C GLU A 58 -1.98 2.56 23.35
N THR A 59 -1.57 1.71 22.40
CA THR A 59 -0.17 1.34 22.21
C THR A 59 0.61 2.43 21.47
N LYS A 60 -0.07 3.21 20.62
CA LYS A 60 0.56 4.22 19.76
C LYS A 60 1.35 5.27 20.54
N THR A 61 0.78 5.80 21.61
CA THR A 61 1.46 6.79 22.47
C THR A 61 2.71 6.21 23.10
N GLN A 62 2.70 4.92 23.45
CA GLN A 62 3.83 4.23 24.08
C GLN A 62 4.99 3.97 23.11
N VAL A 63 4.67 3.70 21.84
CA VAL A 63 5.69 3.38 20.82
C VAL A 63 6.17 4.62 20.05
N ALA A 64 5.45 5.75 20.12
CA ALA A 64 5.82 6.99 19.43
C ALA A 64 7.19 7.52 19.84
N ASP A 65 7.51 7.52 21.14
CA ASP A 65 8.83 7.96 21.62
C ASP A 65 9.96 7.07 21.10
N LYS A 66 9.72 5.76 21.05
CA LYS A 66 10.69 4.80 20.50
C LYS A 66 10.87 5.01 19.01
N PHE A 67 9.78 5.23 18.27
CA PHE A 67 9.82 5.55 16.85
C PHE A 67 10.62 6.83 16.59
N ALA A 68 10.34 7.89 17.34
CA ALA A 68 11.04 9.17 17.27
C ALA A 68 12.55 9.00 17.47
N GLN A 69 12.96 8.21 18.47
CA GLN A 69 14.36 7.90 18.74
C GLN A 69 15.05 7.09 17.65
N ILE A 70 14.38 6.09 17.08
CA ILE A 70 14.92 5.24 16.00
C ILE A 70 15.05 6.05 14.71
N MET A 71 14.06 6.88 14.41
CA MET A 71 13.98 7.64 13.16
C MET A 71 14.60 9.02 13.22
N HIS A 72 15.08 9.45 14.40
CA HIS A 72 15.64 10.78 14.64
C HIS A 72 14.68 11.92 14.25
N ILE A 73 13.41 11.78 14.59
CA ILE A 73 12.37 12.81 14.42
C ILE A 73 11.82 13.23 15.78
N ASP A 74 11.03 14.29 15.83
CA ASP A 74 10.38 14.69 17.08
C ASP A 74 9.18 13.75 17.43
N PRO A 75 8.88 13.56 18.72
CA PRO A 75 7.77 12.70 19.16
C PRO A 75 6.39 13.10 18.62
N TYR A 76 6.14 14.38 18.41
CA TYR A 76 4.84 14.85 17.91
C TYR A 76 4.63 14.41 16.45
N THR A 77 5.66 14.55 15.61
CA THR A 77 5.65 14.03 14.25
C THR A 77 5.54 12.49 14.23
N ALA A 78 6.22 11.79 15.14
CA ALA A 78 6.15 10.33 15.24
C ALA A 78 4.71 9.82 15.46
N ILE A 79 3.93 10.50 16.31
CA ILE A 79 2.51 10.15 16.52
C ILE A 79 1.72 10.32 15.22
N SER A 80 1.95 11.37 14.44
CA SER A 80 1.24 11.58 13.17
C SER A 80 1.64 10.56 12.10
N VAL A 81 2.89 10.11 12.12
CA VAL A 81 3.42 9.14 11.16
C VAL A 81 2.85 7.75 11.35
N ILE A 82 2.84 7.24 12.59
CA ILE A 82 2.40 5.87 12.86
C ILE A 82 0.90 5.74 12.51
N PRO A 83 0.50 4.81 11.63
CA PRO A 83 -0.90 4.68 11.24
C PRO A 83 -1.75 4.05 12.37
N ASN A 84 -3.01 4.49 12.48
CA ASN A 84 -4.01 3.83 13.35
C ASN A 84 -4.80 2.76 12.60
N LYS A 85 -4.87 2.89 11.27
CA LYS A 85 -5.62 2.04 10.35
C LYS A 85 -4.87 2.01 9.02
N GLY A 86 -5.00 0.89 8.31
CA GLY A 86 -4.35 0.69 7.02
C GLY A 86 -2.82 0.74 7.11
N TRP A 87 -2.19 0.57 5.96
CA TRP A 87 -0.75 0.68 5.82
C TRP A 87 -0.32 2.08 5.45
N ARG A 88 0.91 2.42 5.84
CA ARG A 88 1.59 3.63 5.41
C ARG A 88 2.98 3.28 4.92
N ILE A 89 3.29 3.64 3.67
CA ILE A 89 4.69 3.66 3.23
C ILE A 89 5.36 4.83 3.95
N TYR A 90 6.42 4.52 4.68
CA TYR A 90 7.13 5.50 5.48
C TYR A 90 8.46 5.92 4.87
N ARG A 91 9.16 4.99 4.21
CA ARG A 91 10.46 5.27 3.59
C ARG A 91 10.68 4.43 2.35
N SER A 92 11.30 5.02 1.34
CA SER A 92 11.91 4.35 0.20
C SER A 92 13.44 4.47 0.29
N ALA A 93 14.15 3.35 0.23
CA ALA A 93 15.62 3.33 0.30
C ALA A 93 16.16 1.98 -0.19
N GLY A 94 17.48 1.80 -0.16
CA GLY A 94 18.10 0.50 -0.39
C GLY A 94 17.73 -0.52 0.69
N MET A 95 17.68 -1.80 0.33
CA MET A 95 17.15 -2.86 1.21
C MET A 95 17.88 -3.00 2.54
N GLU A 96 19.19 -2.75 2.60
CA GLU A 96 19.98 -2.85 3.84
C GLU A 96 19.56 -1.78 4.86
N GLU A 97 19.33 -0.55 4.39
CA GLU A 97 18.85 0.56 5.22
C GLU A 97 17.45 0.25 5.76
N LEU A 98 16.56 -0.25 4.90
CA LEU A 98 15.20 -0.62 5.30
C LEU A 98 15.19 -1.78 6.30
N GLN A 99 16.06 -2.77 6.11
CA GLN A 99 16.25 -3.88 7.06
C GLN A 99 16.78 -3.38 8.41
N PHE A 100 17.75 -2.46 8.41
CA PHE A 100 18.31 -1.88 9.62
C PHE A 100 17.23 -1.18 10.46
N TYR A 101 16.46 -0.27 9.85
CA TYR A 101 15.38 0.42 10.54
C TYR A 101 14.23 -0.53 10.90
N GLY A 102 13.83 -1.39 9.97
CA GLY A 102 12.74 -2.33 10.18
C GLY A 102 12.99 -3.30 11.34
N LYS A 103 14.22 -3.80 11.52
CA LYS A 103 14.60 -4.62 12.68
C LYS A 103 14.51 -3.83 13.99
N GLN A 104 14.99 -2.59 14.01
CA GLN A 104 14.89 -1.74 15.21
C GLN A 104 13.44 -1.44 15.58
N LEU A 105 12.59 -1.13 14.59
CA LEU A 105 11.17 -0.89 14.78
C LEU A 105 10.45 -2.12 15.33
N LYS A 106 10.66 -3.31 14.73
CA LYS A 106 10.11 -4.58 15.24
C LYS A 106 10.54 -4.85 16.68
N ASN A 107 11.82 -4.67 17.01
CA ASN A 107 12.34 -4.85 18.37
C ASN A 107 11.73 -3.85 19.37
N ALA A 108 11.35 -2.66 18.92
CA ALA A 108 10.66 -1.67 19.73
C ALA A 108 9.15 -1.92 19.90
N GLY A 109 8.61 -2.97 19.27
CA GLY A 109 7.19 -3.31 19.28
C GLY A 109 6.36 -2.54 18.24
N ILE A 110 7.01 -1.95 17.23
CA ILE A 110 6.34 -1.22 16.15
C ILE A 110 6.20 -2.16 14.96
N PRO A 111 4.98 -2.56 14.58
CA PRO A 111 4.77 -3.50 13.49
C PRO A 111 5.06 -2.82 12.15
N CYS A 112 5.94 -3.45 11.38
CA CYS A 112 6.35 -2.97 10.07
C CYS A 112 6.88 -4.11 9.23
N PHE A 113 6.93 -3.91 7.92
CA PHE A 113 7.59 -4.81 6.99
C PHE A 113 8.25 -4.01 5.88
N TRP A 114 9.14 -4.65 5.12
CA TRP A 114 9.84 -4.01 4.02
C TRP A 114 9.89 -4.95 2.82
N VAL A 115 9.79 -4.40 1.62
CA VAL A 115 9.67 -5.16 0.37
C VAL A 115 10.51 -4.47 -0.70
N ASN A 116 11.21 -5.27 -1.52
CA ASN A 116 11.89 -4.74 -2.70
C ASN A 116 10.82 -4.42 -3.77
N LEU A 117 10.89 -3.23 -4.37
CA LEU A 117 9.93 -2.89 -5.42
C LEU A 117 10.06 -3.83 -6.64
N SER A 118 11.25 -4.37 -6.92
CA SER A 118 11.43 -5.34 -8.00
C SER A 118 10.62 -6.62 -7.77
N ASP A 119 10.52 -7.08 -6.51
CA ASP A 119 9.71 -8.25 -6.16
C ASP A 119 8.24 -8.05 -6.47
N ILE A 120 7.72 -6.82 -6.30
CA ILE A 120 6.33 -6.46 -6.63
C ILE A 120 6.14 -6.41 -8.14
N ARG A 121 7.07 -5.79 -8.87
CA ARG A 121 7.01 -5.70 -10.35
C ARG A 121 7.04 -7.06 -11.02
N ASN A 122 7.72 -8.02 -10.42
CA ASN A 122 7.86 -9.37 -10.96
C ASN A 122 6.65 -10.26 -10.68
N ILE A 123 5.64 -9.78 -9.94
CA ILE A 123 4.38 -10.51 -9.75
C ILE A 123 3.64 -10.54 -11.08
N THR A 124 3.30 -11.74 -11.55
CA THR A 124 2.52 -11.88 -12.78
C THR A 124 1.07 -11.54 -12.51
N VAL A 125 0.50 -10.59 -13.27
CA VAL A 125 -0.92 -10.21 -13.15
C VAL A 125 -1.67 -10.69 -14.38
N PHE A 126 -2.74 -11.46 -14.16
CA PHE A 126 -3.69 -11.84 -15.18
C PHE A 126 -5.00 -11.06 -14.96
N GLN A 127 -5.44 -10.32 -15.97
CA GLN A 127 -6.73 -9.63 -15.93
C GLN A 127 -7.84 -10.62 -16.24
N VAL A 128 -8.75 -10.83 -15.29
CA VAL A 128 -9.85 -11.77 -15.42
C VAL A 128 -10.93 -11.18 -16.33
N CYS A 129 -11.27 -11.90 -17.41
CA CYS A 129 -12.41 -11.58 -18.26
C CYS A 129 -13.68 -12.19 -17.68
N TYR A 130 -13.69 -13.50 -17.42
CA TYR A 130 -14.82 -14.19 -16.76
C TYR A 130 -14.39 -15.54 -16.19
N PHE A 131 -15.10 -15.99 -15.16
CA PHE A 131 -15.02 -17.37 -14.67
C PHE A 131 -15.91 -18.29 -15.50
N THR A 132 -15.46 -19.51 -15.75
CA THR A 132 -16.25 -20.57 -16.38
C THR A 132 -16.76 -21.54 -15.32
N GLU A 133 -17.88 -22.22 -15.60
CA GLU A 133 -18.39 -23.23 -14.68
C GLU A 133 -17.44 -24.43 -14.64
N SER A 134 -16.98 -24.76 -13.43
CA SER A 134 -16.16 -25.92 -13.16
C SER A 134 -16.51 -26.43 -11.76
N VAL A 135 -16.68 -27.75 -11.65
CA VAL A 135 -17.30 -28.38 -10.47
C VAL A 135 -16.39 -28.30 -9.23
N ASN A 136 -15.06 -28.29 -9.41
CA ASN A 136 -14.11 -28.43 -8.30
C ASN A 136 -12.89 -27.49 -8.37
N GLN A 137 -12.78 -26.65 -9.40
CA GLN A 137 -11.61 -25.82 -9.64
C GLN A 137 -12.02 -24.45 -10.15
N GLY A 138 -11.25 -23.42 -9.82
CA GLY A 138 -11.33 -22.13 -10.49
C GLY A 138 -10.84 -22.28 -11.92
N ASN A 139 -11.69 -21.97 -12.89
CA ASN A 139 -11.33 -21.92 -14.29
C ASN A 139 -11.68 -20.53 -14.83
N VAL A 140 -10.65 -19.78 -15.24
CA VAL A 140 -10.78 -18.38 -15.61
C VAL A 140 -10.25 -18.11 -17.01
N VAL A 141 -11.03 -17.37 -17.80
CA VAL A 141 -10.54 -16.75 -19.03
C VAL A 141 -9.94 -15.41 -18.66
N CYS A 142 -8.68 -15.20 -19.02
CA CYS A 142 -7.93 -14.02 -18.59
C CYS A 142 -6.97 -13.52 -19.67
N ARG A 143 -6.54 -12.26 -19.52
CA ARG A 143 -5.52 -11.63 -20.36
C ARG A 143 -4.22 -11.47 -19.60
N ASN A 144 -3.10 -11.74 -20.28
CA ASN A 144 -1.77 -11.42 -19.75
C ASN A 144 -1.38 -9.96 -20.02
N ALA A 145 -0.17 -9.57 -19.61
CA ALA A 145 0.37 -8.22 -19.83
C ALA A 145 0.51 -7.82 -21.31
N LEU A 146 0.57 -8.79 -22.23
CA LEU A 146 0.57 -8.57 -23.69
C LEU A 146 -0.86 -8.52 -24.28
N ASN A 147 -1.88 -8.47 -23.43
CA ASN A 147 -3.30 -8.50 -23.79
C ASN A 147 -3.72 -9.78 -24.55
N GLN A 148 -2.95 -10.86 -24.41
CA GLN A 148 -3.29 -12.15 -25.02
C GLN A 148 -4.27 -12.89 -24.13
N ILE A 149 -5.35 -13.40 -24.73
CA ILE A 149 -6.37 -14.19 -24.04
C ILE A 149 -5.88 -15.62 -23.85
N GLY A 150 -6.07 -16.15 -22.66
CA GLY A 150 -5.81 -17.54 -22.32
C GLY A 150 -6.73 -18.05 -21.22
N ILE A 151 -6.54 -19.31 -20.84
CA ILE A 151 -7.29 -19.98 -19.79
C ILE A 151 -6.32 -20.35 -18.67
N LEU A 152 -6.69 -20.05 -17.43
CA LEU A 152 -5.94 -20.47 -16.24
C LEU A 152 -6.85 -21.31 -15.34
N ASN A 153 -6.40 -22.53 -15.03
CA ASN A 153 -7.07 -23.44 -14.11
C ASN A 153 -6.31 -23.49 -12.79
N PHE A 154 -7.01 -23.43 -11.66
CA PHE A 154 -6.43 -23.47 -10.33
C PHE A 154 -7.39 -24.11 -9.32
N ASP A 155 -6.85 -24.65 -8.24
CA ASP A 155 -7.67 -25.06 -7.09
C ASP A 155 -8.02 -23.82 -6.26
N TRP A 156 -9.28 -23.70 -5.83
CA TRP A 156 -9.71 -22.60 -4.98
C TRP A 156 -8.89 -22.49 -3.70
N ALA A 157 -8.38 -23.62 -3.18
CA ALA A 157 -7.49 -23.67 -2.03
C ALA A 157 -6.14 -22.96 -2.25
N GLU A 158 -5.74 -22.71 -3.52
CA GLU A 158 -4.53 -21.94 -3.84
C GLU A 158 -4.71 -20.43 -3.59
N VAL A 159 -5.94 -19.95 -3.42
CA VAL A 159 -6.21 -18.56 -3.11
C VAL A 159 -6.03 -18.33 -1.61
N GLU A 160 -4.88 -17.77 -1.23
CA GLU A 160 -4.54 -17.57 0.19
C GLU A 160 -5.17 -16.29 0.78
N GLN A 161 -5.39 -15.30 -0.06
CA GLN A 161 -5.89 -13.98 0.34
C GLN A 161 -6.47 -13.24 -0.85
N ARG A 162 -7.21 -12.17 -0.54
CA ARG A 162 -7.77 -11.26 -1.54
C ARG A 162 -7.62 -9.80 -1.15
N VAL A 163 -7.54 -8.95 -2.17
CA VAL A 163 -7.43 -7.49 -2.00
C VAL A 163 -8.59 -6.82 -2.72
N LEU A 164 -9.32 -5.98 -1.99
CA LEU A 164 -10.43 -5.20 -2.49
C LEU A 164 -10.02 -3.73 -2.61
N GLY A 165 -10.47 -3.09 -3.67
CA GLY A 165 -10.18 -1.68 -3.94
C GLY A 165 -11.34 -0.95 -4.62
N LEU A 166 -11.39 0.36 -4.41
CA LEU A 166 -12.29 1.28 -5.08
C LEU A 166 -11.44 2.42 -5.66
N ILE A 167 -11.44 2.56 -6.98
CA ILE A 167 -10.72 3.63 -7.66
C ILE A 167 -11.73 4.68 -8.15
N PRO A 168 -11.61 5.96 -7.74
CA PRO A 168 -12.51 7.01 -8.21
C PRO A 168 -12.27 7.32 -9.70
N ILE A 169 -13.37 7.49 -10.44
CA ILE A 169 -13.41 8.04 -11.79
C ILE A 169 -13.73 9.54 -11.67
N PHE A 170 -12.90 10.37 -12.29
CA PHE A 170 -13.04 11.83 -12.23
C PHE A 170 -13.48 12.42 -13.56
N GLU A 171 -14.55 13.19 -13.55
CA GLU A 171 -14.95 14.03 -14.67
C GLU A 171 -14.35 15.44 -14.51
N GLU A 172 -13.90 16.04 -15.62
CA GLU A 172 -13.52 17.46 -15.65
C GLU A 172 -14.68 18.29 -16.15
N GLY A 173 -15.16 19.20 -15.30
CA GLY A 173 -16.21 20.15 -15.64
C GLY A 173 -15.71 21.58 -15.56
N LEU A 174 -16.40 22.49 -16.24
CA LEU A 174 -16.28 23.92 -16.01
C LEU A 174 -17.46 24.35 -15.15
N ASP A 175 -17.20 24.85 -13.95
CA ASP A 175 -18.22 25.35 -13.03
C ASP A 175 -17.98 26.85 -12.77
N PHE A 176 -19.02 27.58 -12.38
CA PHE A 176 -18.86 28.97 -11.97
C PHE A 176 -18.61 29.03 -10.46
N ASN A 177 -17.50 29.65 -10.06
CA ASN A 177 -17.25 29.90 -8.65
C ASN A 177 -18.27 30.89 -8.07
N ILE A 178 -18.24 31.07 -6.74
CA ILE A 178 -19.13 31.99 -6.00
C ILE A 178 -19.05 33.46 -6.48
N ARG A 179 -18.04 33.80 -7.30
CA ARG A 179 -17.82 35.13 -7.90
C ARG A 179 -18.15 35.18 -9.39
N GLY A 180 -18.80 34.16 -9.95
CA GLY A 180 -19.21 34.09 -11.35
C GLY A 180 -18.06 33.87 -12.35
N LYS A 181 -16.89 33.42 -11.89
CA LYS A 181 -15.76 33.09 -12.76
C LYS A 181 -15.77 31.59 -13.08
N LEU A 182 -15.59 31.27 -14.35
CA LEU A 182 -15.45 29.89 -14.82
C LEU A 182 -14.16 29.28 -14.24
N GLU A 183 -14.30 28.21 -13.48
CA GLU A 183 -13.22 27.43 -12.90
C GLU A 183 -13.33 25.97 -13.32
N ARG A 184 -12.18 25.33 -13.58
CA ARG A 184 -12.14 23.88 -13.76
C ARG A 184 -12.44 23.23 -12.42
N THR A 185 -13.46 22.39 -12.41
CA THR A 185 -13.79 21.54 -11.27
C THR A 185 -13.55 20.09 -11.63
N THR A 186 -13.11 19.33 -10.65
CA THR A 186 -12.98 17.88 -10.78
C THR A 186 -13.97 17.27 -9.81
N LYS A 187 -14.95 16.53 -10.34
CA LYS A 187 -15.96 15.84 -9.54
C LYS A 187 -15.75 14.34 -9.70
N ILE A 188 -15.90 13.61 -8.60
CA ILE A 188 -15.93 12.14 -8.66
C ILE A 188 -17.28 11.76 -9.25
N GLU A 189 -17.25 11.14 -10.42
CA GLU A 189 -18.46 10.74 -11.14
C GLU A 189 -18.88 9.33 -10.73
N ASN A 190 -17.91 8.42 -10.62
CA ASN A 190 -18.16 7.01 -10.35
C ASN A 190 -16.93 6.34 -9.69
N TYR A 191 -17.02 5.05 -9.41
CA TYR A 191 -15.94 4.23 -8.90
C TYR A 191 -15.81 2.94 -9.72
N ILE A 192 -14.57 2.48 -9.88
CA ILE A 192 -14.23 1.15 -10.40
C ILE A 192 -13.93 0.25 -9.21
N HIS A 193 -14.62 -0.89 -9.15
CA HIS A 193 -14.37 -1.90 -8.13
C HIS A 193 -13.27 -2.85 -8.56
N PHE A 194 -12.41 -3.23 -7.60
CA PHE A 194 -11.32 -4.17 -7.78
C PHE A 194 -11.40 -5.32 -6.78
N CYS A 195 -11.02 -6.51 -7.25
CA CYS A 195 -10.78 -7.70 -6.45
C CYS A 195 -9.58 -8.45 -7.04
N ASP A 196 -8.45 -8.44 -6.34
CA ASP A 196 -7.30 -9.27 -6.67
C ASP A 196 -7.35 -10.56 -5.84
N LEU A 197 -7.33 -11.73 -6.50
CA LEU A 197 -7.14 -13.03 -5.87
C LEU A 197 -5.65 -13.38 -5.96
N HIS A 198 -5.02 -13.66 -4.82
CA HIS A 198 -3.59 -13.96 -4.76
C HIS A 198 -3.37 -15.47 -4.80
N LEU A 199 -2.53 -15.93 -5.73
CA LEU A 199 -2.06 -17.31 -5.81
C LEU A 199 -0.54 -17.32 -5.57
N PRO A 200 -0.07 -17.27 -4.30
CA PRO A 200 1.35 -17.12 -3.98
C PRO A 200 2.23 -18.27 -4.48
N SER A 201 1.71 -19.51 -4.41
CA SER A 201 2.37 -20.71 -4.94
C SER A 201 2.73 -20.60 -6.43
N ARG A 202 1.95 -19.82 -7.18
CA ARG A 202 2.14 -19.55 -8.62
C ARG A 202 2.79 -18.20 -8.91
N SER A 203 3.10 -17.42 -7.87
CA SER A 203 3.64 -16.05 -7.99
C SER A 203 2.78 -15.13 -8.89
N CYS A 204 1.45 -15.31 -8.86
CA CYS A 204 0.55 -14.55 -9.71
C CYS A 204 -0.70 -14.03 -8.99
N ILE A 205 -1.29 -12.99 -9.58
CA ILE A 205 -2.52 -12.34 -9.14
C ILE A 205 -3.55 -12.47 -10.26
N LEU A 206 -4.76 -12.93 -9.92
CA LEU A 206 -5.93 -12.82 -10.78
C LEU A 206 -6.65 -11.52 -10.43
N ARG A 207 -6.56 -10.52 -11.32
CA ARG A 207 -7.14 -9.20 -11.13
C ARG A 207 -8.50 -9.11 -11.78
N ILE A 208 -9.52 -8.90 -10.96
CA ILE A 208 -10.91 -8.71 -11.37
C ILE A 208 -11.26 -7.25 -11.15
N TYR A 209 -11.89 -6.62 -12.14
CA TYR A 209 -12.49 -5.30 -11.97
C TYR A 209 -13.78 -5.19 -12.77
N ASP A 210 -14.73 -4.42 -12.25
CA ASP A 210 -16.11 -4.39 -12.77
C ASP A 210 -16.18 -4.02 -14.26
N HIS A 211 -15.44 -3.02 -14.72
CA HIS A 211 -15.45 -2.59 -16.13
C HIS A 211 -14.71 -3.54 -17.09
N GLY A 212 -13.90 -4.47 -16.58
CA GLY A 212 -13.17 -5.46 -17.38
C GLY A 212 -13.79 -6.85 -17.36
N TYR A 213 -14.74 -7.09 -16.46
CA TYR A 213 -15.39 -8.38 -16.29
C TYR A 213 -16.60 -8.51 -17.24
N GLU A 214 -16.64 -9.60 -17.99
CA GLU A 214 -17.68 -9.90 -18.96
C GLU A 214 -18.84 -10.65 -18.27
N PHE A 215 -19.70 -9.92 -17.55
CA PHE A 215 -20.79 -10.50 -16.75
C PHE A 215 -21.84 -11.32 -17.51
N GLN A 216 -21.85 -11.21 -18.84
CA GLN A 216 -22.76 -11.97 -19.71
C GLN A 216 -22.13 -13.30 -20.19
N GLN A 217 -20.88 -13.56 -19.83
CA GLN A 217 -20.12 -14.75 -20.23
C GLN A 217 -19.80 -15.63 -19.02
N GLY A 218 -19.63 -16.92 -19.28
CA GLY A 218 -19.14 -17.86 -18.29
C GLY A 218 -20.18 -18.28 -17.25
N ALA A 219 -19.76 -18.34 -15.99
CA ALA A 219 -20.54 -18.90 -14.89
C ALA A 219 -21.79 -18.09 -14.58
N ILE A 220 -22.88 -18.80 -14.26
CA ILE A 220 -24.15 -18.16 -13.87
C ILE A 220 -24.01 -17.59 -12.45
N LEU A 221 -23.79 -16.28 -12.35
CA LEU A 221 -23.59 -15.57 -11.07
C LEU A 221 -24.90 -15.36 -10.30
N ALA A 222 -25.99 -15.12 -11.03
CA ALA A 222 -27.34 -14.93 -10.49
C ALA A 222 -28.38 -15.24 -11.58
N PRO A 223 -29.66 -15.47 -11.21
CA PRO A 223 -30.74 -15.60 -12.18
C PRO A 223 -30.79 -14.36 -13.10
N LEU A 224 -30.98 -14.58 -14.40
CA LEU A 224 -31.06 -13.50 -15.39
C LEU A 224 -32.22 -12.54 -15.05
N ASN A 225 -31.88 -11.37 -14.51
CA ASN A 225 -32.79 -10.25 -14.34
C ASN A 225 -32.59 -9.26 -15.48
N THR A 226 -33.67 -8.76 -16.07
CA THR A 226 -33.65 -7.80 -17.18
C THR A 226 -33.21 -6.38 -16.79
N GLN A 227 -32.90 -6.13 -15.51
CA GLN A 227 -32.52 -4.82 -14.97
C GLN A 227 -31.30 -4.92 -14.02
N SER A 228 -30.21 -5.54 -14.45
CA SER A 228 -28.97 -5.59 -13.67
C SER A 228 -28.11 -4.34 -13.88
N THR A 229 -27.73 -3.65 -12.80
CA THR A 229 -26.70 -2.59 -12.83
C THR A 229 -25.30 -3.19 -12.64
N MET A 230 -24.23 -2.48 -13.03
CA MET A 230 -22.84 -2.92 -12.80
C MET A 230 -22.58 -3.24 -11.32
N LYS A 231 -23.14 -2.44 -10.40
CA LYS A 231 -23.03 -2.67 -8.97
C LYS A 231 -23.70 -3.97 -8.52
N ILE A 232 -24.88 -4.30 -9.05
CA ILE A 232 -25.58 -5.55 -8.76
C ILE A 232 -24.76 -6.74 -9.28
N ASN A 233 -24.27 -6.64 -10.52
CA ASN A 233 -23.44 -7.68 -11.13
C ASN A 233 -22.14 -7.92 -10.36
N TRP A 234 -21.47 -6.84 -9.94
CA TRP A 234 -20.28 -6.93 -9.10
C TRP A 234 -20.55 -7.62 -7.77
N ASN A 235 -21.63 -7.24 -7.08
CA ASN A 235 -22.01 -7.88 -5.81
C ASN A 235 -22.32 -9.37 -6.00
N ASN A 236 -23.06 -9.72 -7.05
CA ASN A 236 -23.35 -11.12 -7.38
C ASN A 236 -22.06 -11.91 -7.65
N LEU A 237 -21.07 -11.32 -8.34
CA LEU A 237 -19.77 -11.95 -8.56
C LEU A 237 -19.03 -12.19 -7.23
N LEU A 238 -18.97 -11.19 -6.36
CA LEU A 238 -18.31 -11.33 -5.06
C LEU A 238 -19.00 -12.41 -4.20
N GLU A 239 -20.34 -12.40 -4.12
CA GLU A 239 -21.11 -13.43 -3.41
C GLU A 239 -20.92 -14.82 -4.02
N TRP A 240 -20.78 -14.91 -5.34
CA TRP A 240 -20.48 -16.16 -6.03
C TRP A 240 -19.07 -16.66 -5.66
N LEU A 241 -18.06 -15.78 -5.65
CA LEU A 241 -16.68 -16.13 -5.27
C LEU A 241 -16.59 -16.62 -3.81
N GLU A 242 -17.32 -15.99 -2.88
CA GLU A 242 -17.34 -16.39 -1.45
C GLU A 242 -17.79 -17.83 -1.24
N LYS A 243 -18.56 -18.41 -2.16
CA LYS A 243 -19.00 -19.81 -2.05
C LYS A 243 -17.86 -20.81 -2.28
N TYR A 244 -16.81 -20.40 -2.99
CA TYR A 244 -15.70 -21.27 -3.38
C TYR A 244 -14.40 -20.93 -2.68
N LEU A 245 -14.19 -19.66 -2.35
CA LEU A 245 -12.95 -19.22 -1.74
C LEU A 245 -12.81 -19.77 -0.30
N PRO A 246 -11.62 -20.26 0.07
CA PRO A 246 -11.37 -20.64 1.45
C PRO A 246 -11.45 -19.42 2.38
N PRO A 247 -11.73 -19.62 3.68
CA PRO A 247 -11.61 -18.54 4.65
C PRO A 247 -10.17 -18.02 4.66
N GLY A 248 -10.00 -16.77 4.27
CA GLY A 248 -8.69 -16.17 4.07
C GLY A 248 -8.67 -14.68 4.40
N ARG A 249 -7.48 -14.08 4.35
CA ARG A 249 -7.32 -12.66 4.66
C ARG A 249 -7.91 -11.80 3.56
N VAL A 250 -8.66 -10.77 3.97
CA VAL A 250 -9.22 -9.75 3.09
C VAL A 250 -8.54 -8.43 3.42
N TRP A 251 -7.89 -7.84 2.43
CA TRP A 251 -7.34 -6.50 2.52
C TRP A 251 -8.30 -5.54 1.83
N SER A 252 -8.78 -4.52 2.54
CA SER A 252 -9.81 -3.62 2.01
C SER A 252 -9.56 -2.15 2.38
N GLU A 253 -8.40 -1.86 2.96
CA GLU A 253 -8.00 -0.53 3.42
C GLU A 253 -7.34 0.30 2.31
N PHE A 254 -7.60 -0.02 1.05
CA PHE A 254 -7.02 0.67 -0.11
C PHE A 254 -7.24 2.19 -0.07
N ALA A 255 -8.46 2.64 0.26
CA ALA A 255 -8.76 4.07 0.35
C ALA A 255 -7.84 4.79 1.36
N ILE A 256 -7.68 4.21 2.56
CA ILE A 256 -6.78 4.75 3.60
C ILE A 256 -5.33 4.73 3.11
N PHE A 257 -4.90 3.64 2.47
CA PHE A 257 -3.56 3.54 1.92
C PHE A 257 -3.28 4.63 0.88
N THR A 258 -4.25 4.94 0.00
CA THR A 258 -4.09 5.95 -1.05
C THR A 258 -3.79 7.34 -0.47
N GLU A 259 -4.47 7.73 0.62
CA GLU A 259 -4.24 8.99 1.32
C GLU A 259 -2.78 9.14 1.79
N THR A 260 -2.11 8.01 2.05
CA THR A 260 -0.72 8.01 2.52
C THR A 260 0.33 8.07 1.41
N ILE A 261 -0.02 7.77 0.15
CA ILE A 261 0.95 7.56 -0.94
C ILE A 261 0.74 8.45 -2.16
N LEU A 262 -0.42 9.10 -2.31
CA LEU A 262 -0.72 9.92 -3.49
C LEU A 262 0.28 11.06 -3.76
N GLY A 263 1.03 11.51 -2.74
CA GLY A 263 2.11 12.50 -2.87
C GLY A 263 3.50 11.92 -3.19
N GLU A 264 3.71 10.61 -3.03
CA GLU A 264 5.02 9.95 -3.10
C GLU A 264 5.36 9.50 -4.54
N THR A 265 5.53 10.48 -5.42
CA THR A 265 5.67 10.24 -6.86
C THR A 265 6.86 9.34 -7.21
N GLU A 266 7.99 9.40 -6.52
CA GLU A 266 9.18 8.60 -6.84
C GLU A 266 8.93 7.08 -6.74
N VAL A 267 8.16 6.63 -5.75
CA VAL A 267 7.79 5.22 -5.59
C VAL A 267 6.85 4.81 -6.71
N LEU A 268 5.83 5.62 -6.98
CA LEU A 268 4.78 5.32 -7.95
C LEU A 268 5.31 5.27 -9.40
N HIS A 269 6.34 6.06 -9.75
CA HIS A 269 6.97 6.00 -11.07
C HIS A 269 7.68 4.67 -11.36
N LYS A 270 8.06 3.92 -10.33
CA LYS A 270 8.77 2.64 -10.47
C LYS A 270 7.83 1.44 -10.58
N ILE A 271 6.53 1.64 -10.35
CA ILE A 271 5.52 0.59 -10.43
C ILE A 271 4.87 0.61 -11.82
N PRO A 272 4.82 -0.52 -12.55
CA PRO A 272 4.19 -0.56 -13.86
C PRO A 272 2.70 -0.26 -13.73
N SER A 273 2.18 0.48 -14.71
CA SER A 273 0.74 0.53 -14.93
C SER A 273 0.38 -0.76 -15.65
N ASN A 274 -0.34 -1.65 -14.98
CA ASN A 274 -0.84 -2.89 -15.58
C ASN A 274 -2.26 -2.72 -16.13
N MET A 275 -2.79 -1.49 -16.08
CA MET A 275 -4.09 -1.13 -16.62
C MET A 275 -4.08 0.28 -17.20
N TYR A 276 -4.59 0.40 -18.42
CA TYR A 276 -4.84 1.68 -19.08
C TYR A 276 -6.29 2.11 -18.77
N LEU A 277 -6.56 2.43 -17.50
CA LEU A 277 -7.92 2.84 -17.07
C LEU A 277 -8.25 4.28 -17.49
N PHE A 278 -7.23 5.13 -17.67
CA PHE A 278 -7.42 6.56 -17.95
C PHE A 278 -6.35 7.04 -18.94
N ASP A 279 -6.77 7.68 -20.04
CA ASP A 279 -5.89 8.26 -21.07
C ASP A 279 -5.37 9.68 -20.71
N GLN A 280 -5.62 10.17 -19.50
CA GLN A 280 -5.26 11.55 -19.12
C GLN A 280 -4.46 11.63 -17.82
N GLU A 281 -3.65 12.70 -17.74
CA GLU A 281 -2.60 13.07 -16.77
C GLU A 281 -2.99 13.13 -15.27
N LYS A 282 -3.89 12.27 -14.81
CA LYS A 282 -4.35 12.17 -13.42
C LYS A 282 -3.53 11.12 -12.64
N PRO A 283 -3.49 11.20 -11.29
CA PRO A 283 -2.67 10.32 -10.48
C PRO A 283 -2.88 8.86 -10.89
N LYS A 284 -1.78 8.16 -11.05
CA LYS A 284 -1.70 6.78 -11.53
C LYS A 284 -2.32 5.82 -10.50
N TRP A 285 -3.65 5.85 -10.36
CA TRP A 285 -4.40 5.05 -9.38
C TRP A 285 -4.19 3.55 -9.59
N ASP A 286 -3.98 3.12 -10.85
CA ASP A 286 -3.63 1.74 -11.17
C ASP A 286 -2.29 1.32 -10.52
N PRO A 287 -1.16 2.03 -10.71
CA PRO A 287 0.06 1.80 -9.93
C PRO A 287 -0.11 1.85 -8.42
N VAL A 288 -0.98 2.72 -7.88
CA VAL A 288 -1.25 2.75 -6.43
C VAL A 288 -1.95 1.47 -5.98
N PHE A 289 -2.96 1.01 -6.71
CA PHE A 289 -3.64 -0.25 -6.41
C PHE A 289 -2.73 -1.46 -6.61
N HIS A 290 -1.94 -1.49 -7.68
CA HIS A 290 -0.95 -2.53 -7.91
C HIS A 290 0.11 -2.58 -6.80
N LEU A 291 0.58 -1.43 -6.32
CA LEU A 291 1.48 -1.36 -5.18
C LEU A 291 0.83 -1.91 -3.90
N TYR A 292 -0.40 -1.48 -3.57
CA TYR A 292 -1.12 -1.96 -2.40
C TYR A 292 -1.32 -3.48 -2.43
N SER A 293 -1.81 -3.98 -3.56
CA SER A 293 -2.04 -5.40 -3.79
C SER A 293 -0.73 -6.21 -3.75
N GLY A 294 0.32 -5.71 -4.41
CA GLY A 294 1.64 -6.34 -4.39
C GLY A 294 2.30 -6.36 -3.02
N LEU A 295 2.11 -5.32 -2.20
CA LEU A 295 2.54 -5.31 -0.80
C LEU A 295 1.80 -6.39 0.00
N ALA A 296 0.49 -6.54 -0.19
CA ALA A 296 -0.27 -7.63 0.43
C ALA A 296 0.18 -9.00 -0.02
N PHE A 297 0.47 -9.16 -1.31
CA PHE A 297 1.04 -10.37 -1.86
C PHE A 297 2.34 -10.76 -1.15
N LYS A 298 3.29 -9.82 -1.02
CA LYS A 298 4.60 -10.08 -0.42
C LYS A 298 4.56 -10.18 1.10
N ARG A 299 3.67 -9.45 1.78
CA ARG A 299 3.51 -9.51 3.23
C ARG A 299 3.11 -10.91 3.71
N ASN A 300 2.38 -11.67 2.90
CA ASN A 300 1.96 -13.03 3.23
C ASN A 300 3.08 -14.05 3.07
N MET A 301 4.09 -13.76 2.22
CA MET A 301 5.26 -14.61 2.03
C MET A 301 6.37 -14.38 3.08
N SER A 302 6.24 -13.33 3.92
CA SER A 302 7.26 -12.86 4.87
C SER A 302 6.86 -13.07 6.33
#